data_AF-A0A069RG33-F1
#
_entry.id   AF-A0A069RG33-F1
#
_cell.length_a   1.000
_cell.length_b   1.000
_cell.length_c   1.000
_cell.angle_alpha   90.00
_cell.angle_beta   90.00
_cell.angle_gamma   90.00
#
_symmetry.space_group_name_H-M   'P 1'
#
loop_
_entity.id
_entity.type
_entity.pdbx_description
1 polymer ?
#
loop_
_entity_poly.entity_id
_entity_poly.type
_entity_poly.pdbx_seq_one_letter_code
_entity_poly.pdbx_strand_id
1 'polypeptide(L)'
;MKNNVKALLLHLVIVGVSFIILIIFVGTAPTLGKYTTNIVMRVPLAIVLISPYVYVGTLLDTNIDKKYDFLTGSIIVIIGAGLWAYAFLATGKISHNLPEELSIYWILFNAYHTPFTMIYFLLGIPKTPLLGLLTNLFPSLLIGTGLSYKRLRM
;
A
#
# COMPACT_ATOMS: atom_id res chain seq x y z
N MET A 1 5.05 20.47 -10.74
CA MET A 1 4.61 19.97 -9.40
C MET A 1 5.77 19.19 -8.80
N LYS A 2 6.06 19.35 -7.49
CA LYS A 2 7.16 18.59 -6.87
C LYS A 2 6.86 17.08 -6.88
N ASN A 3 7.89 16.26 -7.08
CA ASN A 3 7.75 14.80 -7.18
C ASN A 3 7.05 14.17 -5.97
N ASN A 4 7.27 14.69 -4.76
CA ASN A 4 6.62 14.20 -3.56
C ASN A 4 5.10 14.41 -3.53
N VAL A 5 4.63 15.57 -4.02
CA VAL A 5 3.19 15.83 -4.20
C VAL A 5 2.61 14.96 -5.32
N LYS A 6 3.33 14.83 -6.44
CA LYS A 6 2.93 13.97 -7.56
C LYS A 6 2.79 12.50 -7.13
N ALA A 7 3.75 11.99 -6.35
CA ALA A 7 3.74 10.65 -5.79
C ALA A 7 2.53 10.43 -4.86
N LEU A 8 2.23 11.39 -3.97
CA LEU A 8 1.04 11.32 -3.13
C LEU A 8 -0.24 11.23 -3.96
N LEU A 9 -0.41 12.08 -4.98
CA LEU A 9 -1.60 12.04 -5.83
C LEU A 9 -1.74 10.69 -6.55
N LEU A 10 -0.65 10.17 -7.12
CA LEU A 10 -0.64 8.86 -7.77
C LEU A 10 -0.92 7.72 -6.77
N HIS A 11 -0.42 7.82 -5.54
CA HIS A 11 -0.76 6.87 -4.49
C HIS A 11 -2.25 6.89 -4.15
N LEU A 12 -2.87 8.07 -4.03
CA LEU A 12 -4.32 8.17 -3.79
C LEU A 12 -5.14 7.59 -4.95
N VAL A 13 -4.68 7.76 -6.20
CA VAL A 13 -5.29 7.10 -7.36
C VAL A 13 -5.17 5.57 -7.24
N ILE A 14 -4.01 5.03 -6.88
CA ILE A 14 -3.82 3.58 -6.66
C ILE A 14 -4.76 3.08 -5.55
N VAL A 15 -4.91 3.84 -4.46
CA VAL A 15 -5.83 3.52 -3.37
C VAL A 15 -7.27 3.47 -3.87
N GLY A 16 -7.74 4.48 -4.60
CA GLY A 16 -9.08 4.54 -5.17
C GLY A 16 -9.36 3.38 -6.14
N VAL A 17 -8.41 3.06 -7.03
CA VAL A 17 -8.51 1.90 -7.93
C VAL A 17 -8.56 0.60 -7.14
N SER A 18 -7.77 0.47 -6.07
CA SER A 18 -7.76 -0.74 -5.25
C SER A 18 -9.08 -0.94 -4.50
N PHE A 19 -9.76 0.12 -4.08
CA PHE A 19 -11.12 0.02 -3.55
C PHE A 19 -12.11 -0.55 -4.58
N ILE A 20 -12.04 -0.11 -5.83
CA ILE A 20 -12.89 -0.64 -6.90
C ILE A 20 -12.61 -2.13 -7.11
N ILE A 21 -11.34 -2.53 -7.15
CA ILE A 21 -10.93 -3.94 -7.26
C ILE A 21 -11.44 -4.74 -6.07
N LEU A 22 -11.34 -4.20 -4.85
CA LEU A 22 -11.84 -4.86 -3.63
C LEU A 22 -13.35 -5.12 -3.70
N ILE A 23 -14.15 -4.14 -4.15
CA ILE A 23 -15.60 -4.30 -4.31
C ILE A 23 -15.90 -5.43 -5.30
N ILE A 24 -15.23 -5.45 -6.45
CA ILE A 24 -15.40 -6.51 -7.46
C ILE A 24 -15.00 -7.88 -6.88
N PHE A 25 -13.87 -7.93 -6.16
CA PHE A 25 -13.37 -9.15 -5.54
C PHE A 25 -14.36 -9.72 -4.52
N VAL A 26 -14.91 -8.88 -3.64
CA VAL A 26 -15.93 -9.28 -2.65
C VAL A 26 -17.21 -9.72 -3.34
N GLY A 27 -17.69 -8.98 -4.35
CA GLY A 27 -18.92 -9.32 -5.08
C GLY A 27 -18.81 -10.61 -5.88
N THR A 28 -17.61 -10.99 -6.33
CA THR A 28 -17.37 -12.22 -7.09
C THR A 28 -16.89 -13.40 -6.24
N ALA A 29 -16.70 -13.20 -4.92
CA ALA A 29 -16.21 -14.22 -4.00
C ALA A 29 -17.02 -15.53 -3.99
N PRO A 30 -18.36 -15.54 -4.09
CA PRO A 30 -19.12 -16.80 -4.14
C PRO A 30 -18.76 -17.68 -5.35
N THR A 31 -18.39 -17.06 -6.48
CA THR A 31 -18.10 -17.75 -7.74
C THR A 31 -16.61 -18.06 -7.88
N LEU A 32 -15.75 -17.11 -7.53
CA LEU A 32 -14.30 -17.19 -7.70
C LEU A 32 -13.55 -17.64 -6.44
N GLY A 33 -14.25 -17.75 -5.30
CA GLY A 33 -13.69 -18.11 -3.99
C GLY A 33 -12.85 -19.37 -4.00
N LYS A 34 -13.26 -20.39 -4.78
CA LYS A 34 -12.52 -21.65 -4.93
C LYS A 34 -11.15 -21.50 -5.60
N TYR A 35 -10.94 -20.45 -6.39
CA TYR A 35 -9.66 -20.16 -7.03
C TYR A 35 -8.82 -19.25 -6.14
N THR A 36 -9.46 -18.37 -5.38
CA THR A 36 -8.80 -17.51 -4.41
C THR A 36 -8.46 -18.23 -3.12
N THR A 37 -8.63 -19.55 -2.99
CA THR A 37 -8.04 -20.37 -1.91
C THR A 37 -6.65 -20.90 -2.22
N ASN A 38 -6.29 -21.03 -3.52
CA ASN A 38 -5.01 -21.58 -3.93
C ASN A 38 -3.92 -20.50 -3.97
N ILE A 39 -2.85 -20.67 -3.20
CA ILE A 39 -1.73 -19.71 -3.12
C ILE A 39 -1.13 -19.37 -4.49
N VAL A 40 -1.10 -20.33 -5.42
CA VAL A 40 -0.57 -20.15 -6.79
C VAL A 40 -1.36 -19.08 -7.55
N MET A 41 -2.66 -18.96 -7.29
CA MET A 41 -3.52 -17.94 -7.92
C MET A 41 -3.45 -16.59 -7.20
N ARG A 42 -3.10 -16.57 -5.91
CA ARG A 42 -3.06 -15.35 -5.09
C ARG A 42 -1.80 -14.51 -5.32
N VAL A 43 -0.65 -15.16 -5.55
CA VAL A 43 0.64 -14.47 -5.77
C VAL A 43 0.61 -13.55 -7.00
N PRO A 44 0.11 -13.97 -8.18
CA PRO A 44 -0.03 -13.08 -9.33
C PRO A 44 -0.93 -11.87 -9.04
N LEU A 45 -2.03 -12.05 -8.31
CA LEU A 45 -2.92 -10.95 -7.93
C LEU A 45 -2.22 -9.94 -7.01
N ALA A 46 -1.41 -10.43 -6.05
CA ALA A 46 -0.59 -9.56 -5.20
C ALA A 46 0.43 -8.77 -6.03
N ILE A 47 1.08 -9.39 -7.03
CA ILE A 47 2.01 -8.71 -7.95
C ILE A 47 1.28 -7.61 -8.74
N VAL A 48 0.06 -7.86 -9.21
CA VAL A 48 -0.76 -6.86 -9.92
C VAL A 48 -1.10 -5.65 -9.03
N LEU A 49 -1.22 -5.82 -7.71
CA LEU A 49 -1.43 -4.70 -6.78
C LEU A 49 -0.13 -3.94 -6.46
N ILE A 50 1.02 -4.59 -6.53
CA ILE A 50 2.34 -3.98 -6.27
C ILE A 50 2.86 -3.22 -7.50
N SER A 51 2.67 -3.77 -8.70
CA SER A 51 3.26 -3.24 -9.94
C SER A 51 2.90 -1.78 -10.25
N PRO A 52 1.68 -1.26 -9.93
CA PRO A 52 1.35 0.14 -10.16
C PRO A 52 2.28 1.10 -9.39
N TYR A 53 2.74 0.74 -8.19
CA TYR A 53 3.65 1.58 -7.42
C TYR A 53 5.01 1.75 -8.11
N VAL A 54 5.54 0.68 -8.71
CA VAL A 54 6.76 0.75 -9.50
C VAL A 54 6.52 1.54 -10.78
N TYR A 55 5.40 1.30 -11.46
CA TYR A 55 5.05 2.01 -12.68
C TYR A 55 4.93 3.52 -12.47
N VAL A 56 4.22 3.98 -11.43
CA VAL A 56 4.05 5.42 -11.16
C VAL A 56 5.37 6.12 -10.84
N GLY A 57 6.38 5.41 -10.31
CA GLY A 57 7.74 5.93 -10.16
C GLY A 57 8.37 6.38 -11.48
N THR A 58 8.09 5.67 -12.57
CA THR A 58 8.55 6.04 -13.92
C THR A 58 7.84 7.29 -14.47
N LEU A 59 6.71 7.71 -13.88
CA LEU A 59 6.01 8.92 -14.29
C LEU A 59 6.58 10.18 -13.63
N LEU A 60 7.52 10.05 -12.69
CA LEU A 60 8.10 11.17 -11.95
C LEU A 60 9.29 11.81 -12.68
N ASP A 61 9.60 13.05 -12.32
CA ASP A 61 10.65 13.83 -12.99
C ASP A 61 12.04 13.43 -12.49
N THR A 62 13.03 13.35 -13.38
CA THR A 62 14.41 12.92 -13.05
C THR A 62 15.36 14.10 -12.77
N ASN A 63 14.83 15.33 -12.68
CA ASN A 63 15.61 16.56 -12.51
C ASN A 63 16.29 16.68 -11.13
N ILE A 64 15.83 15.93 -10.13
CA ILE A 64 16.42 15.90 -8.78
C ILE A 64 17.59 14.90 -8.76
N ASP A 65 18.54 15.06 -7.85
CA ASP A 65 19.63 14.09 -7.64
C ASP A 65 19.10 12.68 -7.29
N LYS A 66 19.71 11.64 -7.87
CA LYS A 66 19.38 10.21 -7.66
C LYS A 66 19.33 9.79 -6.19
N LYS A 67 20.09 10.44 -5.30
CA LYS A 67 20.10 10.13 -3.86
C LYS A 67 18.76 10.38 -3.18
N TYR A 68 17.87 11.16 -3.81
CA TYR A 68 16.53 11.47 -3.30
C TYR A 68 15.42 10.62 -3.94
N ASP A 69 15.74 9.65 -4.80
CA ASP A 69 14.71 8.88 -5.50
C ASP A 69 13.75 8.19 -4.51
N PHE A 70 14.27 7.58 -3.45
CA PHE A 70 13.48 6.93 -2.39
C PHE A 70 12.81 7.90 -1.40
N LEU A 71 13.23 9.18 -1.37
CA LEU A 71 12.59 10.22 -0.57
C LEU A 71 11.40 10.85 -1.28
N THR A 72 11.16 10.47 -2.54
CA THR A 72 10.03 10.94 -3.31
C THR A 72 8.69 10.55 -2.69
N GLY A 73 8.58 9.38 -2.05
CA GLY A 73 7.37 8.99 -1.32
C GLY A 73 7.31 9.46 0.14
N SER A 74 8.22 10.35 0.59
CA SER A 74 8.28 10.80 1.99
C SER A 74 6.95 11.33 2.55
N ILE A 75 6.18 12.08 1.76
CA ILE A 75 4.86 12.59 2.20
C ILE A 75 3.90 11.42 2.47
N ILE A 76 3.94 10.36 1.66
CA ILE A 76 3.11 9.16 1.84
C ILE A 76 3.48 8.48 3.16
N VAL A 77 4.79 8.33 3.42
CA VAL A 77 5.30 7.75 4.66
C VAL A 77 4.86 8.54 5.88
N ILE A 78 4.97 9.88 5.83
CA ILE A 78 4.61 10.76 6.96
C ILE A 78 3.11 10.67 7.26
N ILE A 79 2.25 10.71 6.23
CA ILE A 79 0.80 10.57 6.40
C ILE A 79 0.46 9.19 6.97
N GLY A 80 1.04 8.13 6.39
CA GLY A 80 0.82 6.76 6.85
C GLY A 80 1.26 6.55 8.31
N ALA A 81 2.43 7.06 8.68
CA ALA A 81 2.94 7.02 10.06
C ALA A 81 2.06 7.83 11.02
N GLY A 82 1.53 8.98 10.60
CA GLY A 82 0.59 9.78 11.37
C GLY A 82 -0.74 9.04 11.62
N LEU A 83 -1.31 8.44 10.58
CA LEU A 83 -2.53 7.60 10.69
C LEU A 83 -2.30 6.38 11.57
N TRP A 84 -1.14 5.74 11.43
CA TRP A 84 -0.74 4.60 12.25
C TRP A 84 -0.61 5.00 13.72
N ALA A 85 0.09 6.12 14.01
CA ALA A 85 0.28 6.61 15.37
C ALA A 85 -1.06 6.97 16.02
N TYR A 86 -1.95 7.62 15.28
CA TYR A 86 -3.32 7.90 15.72
C TYR A 86 -4.05 6.61 16.10
N ALA A 87 -4.08 5.62 15.20
CA ALA A 87 -4.77 4.35 15.46
C ALA A 87 -4.16 3.59 16.64
N PHE A 88 -2.83 3.51 16.71
CA PHE A 88 -2.10 2.84 17.78
C PHE A 88 -2.35 3.48 19.16
N LEU A 89 -2.31 4.82 19.24
CA LEU A 89 -2.58 5.54 20.48
C LEU A 89 -4.05 5.42 20.91
N ALA A 90 -5.00 5.51 19.96
CA ALA A 90 -6.43 5.43 20.23
C ALA A 90 -6.90 4.03 20.65
N THR A 91 -6.28 2.98 20.13
CA THR A 91 -6.61 1.59 20.51
C THR A 91 -6.00 1.20 21.87
N GLY A 92 -5.07 2.00 22.41
CA GLY A 92 -4.34 1.72 23.65
C GLY A 92 -3.44 0.48 23.54
N LYS A 93 -2.80 0.07 24.65
CA LYS A 93 -2.12 -1.23 24.80
C LYS A 93 -3.11 -2.42 24.87
N ILE A 94 -4.33 -2.26 24.36
CA ILE A 94 -5.43 -3.21 24.56
C ILE A 94 -5.30 -4.35 23.55
N SER A 95 -4.59 -5.37 24.03
CA SER A 95 -4.92 -6.79 23.92
C SER A 95 -5.05 -7.38 22.52
N HIS A 96 -4.12 -8.30 22.26
CA HIS A 96 -4.03 -9.37 21.26
C HIS A 96 -5.30 -10.03 20.66
N ASN A 97 -6.51 -9.61 20.99
CA ASN A 97 -7.75 -10.38 20.73
C ASN A 97 -8.75 -9.72 19.76
N LEU A 98 -8.57 -8.46 19.34
CA LEU A 98 -9.42 -7.87 18.31
C LEU A 98 -8.67 -7.83 16.96
N PRO A 99 -9.20 -8.42 15.88
CA PRO A 99 -8.60 -8.26 14.56
C PRO A 99 -8.56 -6.77 14.21
N GLU A 100 -7.39 -6.24 13.89
CA GLU A 100 -7.18 -4.82 13.55
C GLU A 100 -8.04 -4.34 12.38
N GLU A 101 -8.50 -5.27 11.55
CA GLU A 101 -9.41 -5.04 10.43
C GLU A 101 -10.81 -4.58 10.89
N LEU A 102 -11.19 -4.86 12.13
CA LEU A 102 -12.52 -4.57 12.72
C LEU A 102 -12.51 -3.39 13.70
N SER A 103 -11.35 -2.89 14.10
CA SER A 103 -11.27 -1.74 14.99
C SER A 103 -11.53 -0.44 14.22
N ILE A 104 -12.50 0.35 14.68
CA ILE A 104 -12.90 1.61 14.04
C ILE A 104 -11.73 2.59 13.87
N TYR A 105 -10.76 2.55 14.79
CA TYR A 105 -9.58 3.41 14.78
C TYR A 105 -8.60 3.07 13.64
N TRP A 106 -8.60 1.83 13.16
CA TRP A 106 -7.70 1.37 12.10
C TRP A 106 -8.29 1.54 10.70
N ILE A 107 -9.58 1.89 10.58
CA ILE A 107 -10.26 2.03 9.28
C ILE A 107 -9.55 3.03 8.37
N LEU A 108 -9.19 4.21 8.87
CA LEU A 108 -8.51 5.23 8.07
C LEU A 108 -7.12 4.76 7.60
N PHE A 109 -6.36 4.12 8.49
CA PHE A 109 -5.06 3.55 8.16
C PHE A 109 -5.18 2.44 7.11
N ASN A 110 -6.11 1.52 7.31
CA ASN A 110 -6.38 0.40 6.40
C ASN A 110 -6.88 0.90 5.04
N ALA A 111 -7.72 1.94 5.02
CA ALA A 111 -8.20 2.58 3.81
C ALA A 111 -7.05 3.23 3.02
N TYR A 112 -6.18 3.97 3.69
CA TYR A 112 -4.99 4.57 3.09
C TYR A 112 -4.02 3.52 2.53
N HIS A 113 -3.94 2.36 3.19
CA HIS A 113 -3.14 1.22 2.76
C HIS A 113 -3.97 0.10 2.11
N THR A 114 -5.11 0.40 1.49
CA THR A 114 -5.98 -0.63 0.86
C THR A 114 -5.22 -1.58 -0.06
N PRO A 115 -4.32 -1.12 -0.96
CA PRO A 115 -3.55 -2.03 -1.81
C PRO A 115 -2.75 -3.07 -1.02
N PHE A 116 -2.07 -2.64 0.06
CA PHE A 116 -1.29 -3.53 0.93
C PHE A 116 -2.17 -4.39 1.84
N THR A 117 -3.29 -3.86 2.31
CA THR A 117 -4.32 -4.63 3.02
C THR A 117 -4.78 -5.82 2.19
N MET A 118 -5.08 -5.58 0.91
CA MET A 118 -5.48 -6.63 -0.02
C MET A 118 -4.35 -7.64 -0.27
N ILE A 119 -3.10 -7.16 -0.41
CA ILE A 119 -1.94 -8.05 -0.54
C ILE A 119 -1.80 -8.97 0.69
N TYR A 120 -1.91 -8.43 1.90
CA TYR A 120 -1.84 -9.23 3.13
C TYR A 120 -2.97 -10.24 3.22
N PHE A 121 -4.20 -9.82 2.88
CA PHE A 121 -5.35 -10.73 2.81
C PHE A 121 -5.12 -11.87 1.80
N LEU A 122 -4.69 -11.55 0.59
CA LEU A 122 -4.39 -12.54 -0.44
C LEU A 122 -3.28 -13.49 0.01
N LEU A 123 -2.19 -12.97 0.55
CA LEU A 123 -1.05 -13.80 0.95
C LEU A 123 -1.26 -14.52 2.30
N GLY A 124 -2.38 -14.28 2.98
CA GLY A 124 -2.65 -14.86 4.30
C GLY A 124 -1.68 -14.35 5.39
N ILE A 125 -1.14 -13.15 5.23
CA ILE A 125 -0.19 -12.55 6.16
C ILE A 125 -0.98 -11.90 7.30
N PRO A 126 -0.77 -12.30 8.56
CA PRO A 126 -1.45 -11.68 9.69
C PRO A 126 -0.99 -10.23 9.84
N LYS A 127 -1.95 -9.31 9.89
CA LYS A 127 -1.68 -7.91 10.20
C LYS A 127 -1.36 -7.75 11.68
N THR A 128 -0.26 -7.06 11.96
CA THR A 128 0.16 -6.66 13.31
C THR A 128 0.51 -5.18 13.28
N PRO A 129 0.54 -4.47 14.42
CA PRO A 129 0.81 -3.05 14.42
C PRO A 129 2.22 -2.76 13.92
N LEU A 130 3.18 -3.63 14.26
CA LEU A 130 4.55 -3.54 13.78
C LEU A 130 4.64 -3.71 12.26
N LEU A 131 3.92 -4.67 11.69
CA LEU A 131 3.85 -4.83 10.23
C LEU A 131 3.20 -3.61 9.58
N GLY A 132 2.13 -3.07 10.17
CA GLY A 132 1.50 -1.82 9.72
C GLY A 132 2.48 -0.65 9.70
N LEU A 133 3.31 -0.50 10.73
CA LEU A 133 4.33 0.55 10.79
C LEU A 133 5.35 0.41 9.65
N LEU A 134 5.84 -0.80 9.40
CA LEU A 134 6.78 -1.09 8.31
C LEU A 134 6.13 -0.90 6.92
N THR A 135 4.84 -1.19 6.81
CA THR A 135 4.07 -1.06 5.55
C THR A 135 4.10 0.37 5.01
N ASN A 136 4.18 1.37 5.89
CA ASN A 136 4.28 2.79 5.50
C ASN A 136 5.47 3.08 4.57
N LEU A 137 6.53 2.27 4.63
CA LEU A 137 7.73 2.47 3.82
C LEU A 137 7.57 1.91 2.39
N PHE A 138 6.74 0.88 2.20
CA PHE A 138 6.64 0.19 0.91
C PHE A 138 6.19 1.07 -0.25
N PRO A 139 5.16 1.95 -0.14
CA PRO A 139 4.84 2.89 -1.20
C PRO A 139 6.06 3.69 -1.68
N SER A 140 6.83 4.25 -0.74
CA SER A 140 7.99 5.08 -1.05
C SER A 140 9.11 4.28 -1.68
N LEU A 141 9.38 3.08 -1.16
CA LEU A 141 10.40 2.18 -1.70
C LEU A 141 10.07 1.78 -3.15
N LEU A 142 8.84 1.33 -3.41
CA LEU A 142 8.39 0.88 -4.74
C LEU A 142 8.35 2.03 -5.76
N ILE A 143 7.92 3.22 -5.34
CA ILE A 143 7.95 4.41 -6.22
C ILE A 143 9.40 4.81 -6.51
N GLY A 144 10.27 4.76 -5.50
CA GLY A 144 11.69 5.01 -5.64
C GLY A 144 12.37 4.05 -6.61
N THR A 145 12.09 2.75 -6.53
CA THR A 145 12.63 1.77 -7.48
C THR A 145 12.19 2.05 -8.91
N GLY A 146 10.92 2.44 -9.13
CA GLY A 146 10.43 2.85 -10.44
C GLY A 146 11.15 4.07 -11.02
N LEU A 147 11.40 5.09 -10.18
CA LEU A 147 12.12 6.28 -10.59
C LEU A 147 13.59 5.98 -10.89
N SER A 148 14.27 5.21 -10.05
CA SER A 148 15.65 4.80 -10.29
C SER A 148 15.78 3.94 -11.55
N TYR A 149 14.82 3.04 -11.80
CA TYR A 149 14.76 2.25 -13.04
C TYR A 149 14.64 3.13 -14.28
N LYS A 150 13.77 4.17 -14.25
CA LYS A 150 13.66 5.13 -15.35
C LYS A 150 14.99 5.80 -15.68
N ARG A 151 15.78 6.19 -14.66
CA ARG A 151 17.10 6.81 -14.87
C ARG A 151 18.09 5.89 -15.56
N LEU A 152 18.05 4.60 -15.26
CA LEU A 152 18.95 3.62 -15.88
C LEU A 152 18.63 3.38 -17.37
N ARG A 153 17.42 3.75 -17.82
CA ARG A 153 16.96 3.59 -19.20
C ARG A 153 17.07 4.87 -20.03
N MET A 154 17.44 5.99 -19.41
CA MET A 154 17.69 7.28 -20.07
C MET A 154 19.19 7.43 -20.33
#